data_AF-A0A822G5N8-F1
#
_entry.id   AF-A0A822G5N8-F1
#
_cell.length_a   1.000
_cell.length_b   1.000
_cell.length_c   1.000
_cell.angle_alpha   90.00
_cell.angle_beta   90.00
_cell.angle_gamma   90.00
#
_symmetry.space_group_name_H-M   'P 1'
#
loop_
_entity.id
_entity.type
_entity.pdbx_description
1 polymer ?
#
loop_
_entity_poly.entity_id
_entity_poly.type
_entity_poly.pdbx_seq_one_letter_code
_entity_poly.pdbx_strand_id
1 'polypeptide(L)' 'MARDDLPSMIYYILNQTRQTQIGYVGHFQGTMIGFAEFGSFSNSAQNNVSLYGALAPV' A
#
# COMPACT_ATOMS: atom_id res chain seq x y z
N MET A 1 8.06 -1.91 7.93
CA MET A 1 6.66 -2.03 7.48
C MET A 1 6.30 -1.07 6.36
N ALA A 2 6.13 0.24 6.59
CA ALA A 2 5.71 1.15 5.52
C ALA A 2 6.72 1.22 4.37
N ARG A 3 7.99 1.51 4.68
CA ARG A 3 9.04 1.71 3.68
C ARG A 3 9.45 0.45 2.91
N ASP A 4 9.52 -0.70 3.60
CA ASP A 4 10.15 -1.91 3.06
C ASP A 4 9.11 -3.01 2.79
N ASP A 5 8.35 -3.40 3.81
CA ASP A 5 7.43 -4.53 3.73
C ASP A 5 6.27 -4.27 2.77
N LEU A 6 5.61 -3.11 2.88
CA LEU A 6 4.40 -2.82 2.10
C LEU A 6 4.68 -2.73 0.59
N PRO A 7 5.70 -1.99 0.12
CA PRO A 7 6.11 -2.03 -1.30
C PRO A 7 6.50 -3.42 -1.76
N SER A 8 7.24 -4.18 -0.96
CA SER A 8 7.65 -5.54 -1.31
C SER A 8 6.45 -6.46 -1.50
N MET A 9 5.45 -6.38 -0.63
CA MET A 9 4.20 -7.14 -0.76
C MET A 9 3.40 -6.72 -1.99
N ILE A 10 3.26 -5.42 -2.23
CA ILE A 10 2.54 -4.88 -3.39
C ILE A 10 3.20 -5.39 -4.68
N TYR A 11 4.50 -5.19 -4.85
CA TYR A 11 5.21 -5.61 -6.06
C TYR A 11 5.20 -7.13 -6.26
N TYR A 12 5.28 -7.90 -5.18
CA TYR A 12 5.11 -9.34 -5.26
C TYR A 12 3.74 -9.71 -5.79
N ILE A 13 2.65 -9.16 -5.22
CA ILE A 13 1.28 -9.44 -5.66
C ILE A 13 1.06 -9.06 -7.12
N LEU A 14 1.52 -7.88 -7.55
CA LEU A 14 1.41 -7.44 -8.94
C LEU A 14 2.14 -8.38 -9.90
N ASN A 15 3.36 -8.80 -9.55
CA ASN A 15 4.14 -9.72 -10.39
C ASN A 15 3.48 -11.10 -10.50
N GLN A 16 2.95 -11.63 -9.39
CA GLN A 16 2.26 -12.93 -9.37
C GLN A 16 0.94 -12.91 -10.12
N THR A 17 0.13 -11.87 -9.92
CA THR A 17 -1.22 -11.76 -10.50
C THR A 17 -1.24 -11.17 -11.91
N ARG A 18 -0.13 -10.58 -12.35
CA ARG A 18 0.00 -9.79 -13.60
C ARG A 18 -0.91 -8.56 -13.66
N GLN A 19 -1.42 -8.11 -12.52
CA GLN A 19 -2.17 -6.86 -12.42
C GLN A 19 -1.21 -5.66 -12.32
N THR A 20 -1.70 -4.47 -12.69
CA THR A 20 -0.93 -3.22 -12.59
C THR A 20 -1.23 -2.43 -11.32
N GLN A 21 -2.40 -2.66 -10.72
CA GLN A 21 -2.86 -2.01 -9.49
C GLN A 21 -3.63 -2.97 -8.60
N ILE A 22 -3.69 -2.66 -7.30
CA ILE A 22 -4.52 -3.33 -6.30
C ILE A 22 -5.39 -2.33 -5.52
N GLY A 23 -6.45 -2.83 -4.88
CA GLY A 23 -7.07 -2.12 -3.76
C GLY A 23 -6.34 -2.47 -2.46
N TYR A 24 -5.97 -1.47 -1.66
CA TYR A 24 -5.40 -1.66 -0.34
C TYR A 24 -6.44 -1.33 0.74
N VAL A 25 -6.62 -2.22 1.72
CA VAL A 25 -7.50 -1.99 2.87
C VAL A 25 -6.69 -2.18 4.15
N GLY A 26 -6.57 -1.13 4.95
CA GLY A 26 -5.85 -1.13 6.22
C GLY A 26 -6.81 -1.01 7.40
N HIS A 27 -6.45 -1.59 8.55
CA HIS A 27 -7.19 -1.47 9.82
C HIS A 27 -6.22 -1.14 10.96
N PHE A 28 -6.59 -0.19 11.85
CA PHE A 28 -5.72 0.32 12.93
C PHE A 28 -4.31 0.65 12.42
N GLN A 29 -3.25 0.03 12.95
CA GLN A 29 -1.87 0.28 12.52
C GLN A 29 -1.66 0.02 11.00
N GLY A 30 -2.45 -0.86 10.39
CA GLY A 30 -2.44 -1.04 8.94
C GLY A 30 -2.78 0.23 8.17
N THR A 31 -3.62 1.10 8.73
CA THR A 31 -3.89 2.41 8.10
C THR A 31 -2.69 3.34 8.21
N MET A 32 -2.03 3.35 9.37
CA MET A 32 -0.84 4.19 9.59
C MET A 32 0.29 3.78 8.63
N ILE A 33 0.46 2.48 8.40
CA ILE A 33 1.43 1.94 7.43
C ILE A 33 1.09 2.42 6.02
N GLY A 34 -0.17 2.34 5.61
CA GLY A 34 -0.64 2.85 4.32
C GLY A 34 -0.44 4.36 4.16
N PHE A 35 -0.77 5.16 5.19
CA PHE A 35 -0.56 6.61 5.15
C PHE A 35 0.92 7.00 5.04
N ALA A 36 1.79 6.34 5.80
CA ALA A 36 3.22 6.62 5.77
C ALA A 36 3.85 6.30 4.41
N GLU A 37 3.39 5.24 3.75
CA GLU A 37 3.93 4.81 2.46
C GLU A 37 3.33 5.60 1.30
N PHE A 38 2.00 5.70 1.21
CA PHE A 38 1.32 6.38 0.09
C PHE A 38 1.31 7.91 0.22
N GLY A 39 1.71 8.46 1.36
CA GLY A 39 1.91 9.90 1.54
C GLY A 39 3.33 10.37 1.22
N SER A 40 4.26 9.45 0.95
CA SER A 40 5.66 9.78 0.72
C SER A 40 5.96 10.05 -0.75
N PHE A 41 6.44 11.25 -1.08
CA PHE A 41 6.84 11.63 -2.46
C PHE A 41 8.02 10.82 -3.02
N SER A 42 8.80 10.17 -2.17
CA SER A 42 9.93 9.36 -2.59
C SER A 42 9.55 7.96 -3.06
N ASN A 43 8.32 7.50 -2.79
CA ASN A 43 7.94 6.11 -3.02
C ASN A 43 6.91 5.96 -4.14
N SER A 44 7.16 5.01 -5.03
CA SER A 44 6.33 4.81 -6.24
C SER A 44 5.17 3.83 -6.02
N ALA A 45 5.12 3.15 -4.88
CA ALA A 45 4.13 2.11 -4.60
C ALA A 45 2.68 2.65 -4.59
N GLN A 46 2.49 3.94 -4.30
CA GLN A 46 1.17 4.59 -4.38
C GLN A 46 0.55 4.50 -5.78
N ASN A 47 1.37 4.50 -6.85
CA ASN A 47 0.89 4.44 -8.23
C ASN A 47 0.30 3.06 -8.59
N ASN A 48 0.53 2.06 -7.72
CA ASN A 48 0.00 0.71 -7.85
C ASN A 48 -1.23 0.47 -6.96
N VAL A 49 -1.77 1.51 -6.33
CA VAL A 49 -2.96 1.41 -5.46
C VAL A 49 -4.08 2.23 -6.07
N SER A 50 -5.13 1.57 -6.54
CA SER A 50 -6.28 2.23 -7.17
C SER A 50 -7.33 2.72 -6.16
N LEU A 51 -7.37 2.10 -4.99
CA LEU A 51 -8.25 2.42 -3.88
C LEU A 51 -7.53 2.16 -2.57
N TYR A 52 -7.63 3.11 -1.65
CA TYR A 52 -7.22 2.90 -0.27
C TYR A 52 -8.41 3.02 0.68
N GLY A 53 -8.82 1.88 1.26
CA GLY A 53 -9.81 1.82 2.33
C GLY A 53 -9.15 1.83 3.71
N ALA A 54 -9.42 2.84 4.52
CA ALA A 54 -8.91 2.93 5.90
C ALA A 54 -10.03 2.64 6.91
N LEU A 55 -9.89 1.57 7.68
CA LEU A 55 -10.85 1.16 8.73
C LEU A 55 -10.26 1.49 10.10
N ALA A 56 -10.99 2.25 10.93
CA ALA A 56 -10.51 2.76 12.23
C ALA A 56 -9.11 3.42 12.11
N PRO A 57 -8.99 4.51 11.32
CA PRO A 57 -7.71 5.12 11.03
C PRO A 57 -7.07 5.74 12.27
N VAL A 58 -5.74 5.61 12.33
CA VAL A 58 -4.84 6.25 13.32
C VAL A 58 -3.69 6.96 12.64
#